data_AF-A0A139TTP0-F1
#
_entry.id   AF-A0A139TTP0-F1
#
_cell.length_a   1.000
_cell.length_b   1.000
_cell.length_c   1.000
_cell.angle_alpha   90.00
_cell.angle_beta   90.00
_cell.angle_gamma   90.00
#
_symmetry.space_group_name_H-M   'P 1'
#
loop_
_entity.id
_entity.type
_entity.pdbx_description
1 polymer ?
#
loop_
_entity_poly.entity_id
_entity_poly.type
_entity_poly.pdbx_seq_one_letter_code
_entity_poly.pdbx_strand_id
1 'polypeptide(L)'
;MLGGISQAATYVWSGAASNGIYGDSGNWTVNSSPNGYYPQHSVNDDAIIGQNAGTITWSTDQDFFGATNTIQIGSGSTLVCSTSVGDLNVNSITLEGNAHLVFESTNALGLGRDFTLNFGTFTASEHGSWTATDITGFWTNHHSVHFTGTLDMNSLTGSGTIELASITSDQRGGPLTLDLSGLNIASTSQVQANVTQVTENGVTKVIINYETVPEPATFSLEILGLGSLLLRRRRK
;
A
#
# COMPACT_ATOMS: atom_id res chain seq x y z
N MET A 1 26.12 -18.15 31.18
CA MET A 1 24.74 -18.54 30.83
C MET A 1 24.55 -18.10 29.39
N LEU A 2 24.34 -19.04 28.46
CA LEU A 2 24.20 -18.75 27.03
C LEU A 2 22.98 -17.85 26.83
N GLY A 3 23.19 -16.64 26.30
CA GLY A 3 22.12 -15.74 25.89
C GLY A 3 21.39 -16.36 24.71
N GLY A 4 20.20 -16.90 24.98
CA GLY A 4 19.33 -17.44 23.94
C GLY A 4 18.86 -16.31 23.04
N ILE A 5 19.18 -16.42 21.76
CA ILE A 5 18.47 -15.75 20.67
C ILE A 5 16.97 -15.99 20.88
N SER A 6 16.20 -14.90 21.01
CA SER A 6 14.74 -14.95 21.11
C SER A 6 14.18 -15.80 19.96
N GLN A 7 13.34 -16.78 20.29
CA GLN A 7 12.59 -17.54 19.29
C GLN A 7 11.66 -16.58 18.54
N ALA A 8 11.50 -16.76 17.23
CA ALA A 8 10.54 -15.99 16.42
C ALA A 8 9.16 -16.03 17.10
N ALA A 9 8.58 -14.87 17.36
CA ALA A 9 7.29 -14.75 18.00
C ALA A 9 6.28 -14.06 17.07
N THR A 10 5.05 -14.60 17.04
CA THR A 10 3.92 -13.98 16.34
C THR A 10 3.04 -13.27 17.36
N TYR A 11 2.85 -11.97 17.17
CA TYR A 11 2.05 -11.11 18.03
C TYR A 11 0.74 -10.83 17.32
N VAL A 12 -0.34 -11.48 17.77
CA VAL A 12 -1.68 -11.30 17.21
C VAL A 12 -2.50 -10.38 18.08
N TRP A 13 -3.04 -9.31 17.50
CA TRP A 13 -3.92 -8.39 18.17
C TRP A 13 -5.29 -8.31 17.46
N SER A 14 -6.37 -8.46 18.23
CA SER A 14 -7.72 -8.67 17.69
C SER A 14 -8.71 -7.52 17.96
N GLY A 15 -8.25 -6.28 18.20
CA GLY A 15 -9.17 -5.14 18.38
C GLY A 15 -9.51 -4.76 19.84
N ALA A 16 -9.17 -5.58 20.83
CA ALA A 16 -9.47 -5.29 22.23
C ALA A 16 -8.30 -4.57 22.93
N ALA A 17 -8.54 -3.34 23.40
CA ALA A 17 -7.63 -2.66 24.32
C ALA A 17 -7.51 -3.44 25.65
N SER A 18 -6.32 -3.44 26.25
CA SER A 18 -6.03 -4.05 27.57
C SER A 18 -6.01 -5.58 27.63
N ASN A 19 -5.92 -6.29 26.50
CA ASN A 19 -5.72 -7.75 26.49
C ASN A 19 -4.23 -8.16 26.65
N GLY A 20 -3.45 -7.37 27.39
CA GLY A 20 -1.99 -7.41 27.43
C GLY A 20 -1.44 -8.73 27.99
N ILE A 21 -1.15 -9.68 27.09
CA ILE A 21 -0.37 -10.89 27.40
C ILE A 21 1.12 -10.53 27.63
N TYR A 22 1.56 -9.40 27.05
CA TYR A 22 2.92 -8.87 27.16
C TYR A 22 2.82 -7.45 27.73
N GLY A 23 3.52 -7.20 28.84
CA GLY A 23 3.27 -6.11 29.79
C GLY A 23 3.21 -4.68 29.25
N ASP A 24 2.79 -3.76 30.11
CA ASP A 24 2.44 -2.36 29.83
C ASP A 24 3.62 -1.50 29.32
N SER A 25 4.00 -1.64 28.05
CA SER A 25 4.80 -0.60 27.40
C SER A 25 3.88 0.35 26.64
N GLY A 26 3.93 1.63 26.99
CA GLY A 26 3.12 2.68 26.36
C GLY A 26 3.53 3.05 24.92
N ASN A 27 4.27 2.19 24.21
CA ASN A 27 4.68 2.45 22.83
C ASN A 27 3.64 2.02 21.79
N TRP A 28 2.60 1.28 22.20
CA TRP A 28 1.45 0.93 21.37
C TRP A 28 0.16 1.37 22.04
N THR A 29 -0.67 2.12 21.32
CA THR A 29 -2.02 2.48 21.75
C THR A 29 -3.06 2.07 20.73
N VAL A 30 -4.27 1.83 21.19
CA VAL A 30 -5.45 1.53 20.39
C VAL A 30 -6.47 2.59 20.70
N ASN A 31 -6.84 3.38 19.69
CA ASN A 31 -7.72 4.54 19.87
C ASN A 31 -7.26 5.39 21.08
N SER A 32 -5.94 5.62 21.15
CA SER A 32 -5.26 6.36 22.23
C SER A 32 -5.25 5.69 23.62
N SER A 33 -5.75 4.47 23.76
CA SER A 33 -5.65 3.68 25.00
C SER A 33 -4.41 2.77 24.97
N PRO A 34 -3.53 2.78 26.00
CA PRO A 34 -2.37 1.89 26.06
C PRO A 34 -2.73 0.42 25.86
N ASN A 35 -1.95 -0.30 25.07
CA ASN A 35 -2.29 -1.66 24.68
C ASN A 35 -1.07 -2.59 24.49
N GLY A 36 -0.25 -2.71 25.53
CA GLY A 36 0.82 -3.72 25.64
C GLY A 36 2.05 -3.48 24.78
N TYR A 37 3.01 -4.41 24.85
CA TYR A 37 4.32 -4.30 24.20
C TYR A 37 4.42 -4.92 22.81
N TYR A 38 5.10 -4.18 21.93
CA TYR A 38 5.53 -4.63 20.61
C TYR A 38 6.98 -5.12 20.61
N PRO A 39 7.29 -6.27 20.00
CA PRO A 39 8.65 -6.76 19.87
C PRO A 39 9.59 -5.77 19.15
N GLN A 40 10.49 -5.13 19.88
CA GLN A 40 11.46 -4.19 19.29
C GLN A 40 12.79 -4.85 18.88
N HIS A 41 12.95 -6.17 19.03
CA HIS A 41 14.30 -6.76 19.16
C HIS A 41 14.62 -7.98 18.28
N SER A 42 13.78 -8.37 17.31
CA SER A 42 14.09 -9.53 16.45
C SER A 42 13.50 -9.42 15.05
N VAL A 43 14.40 -9.42 14.05
CA VAL A 43 14.08 -9.48 12.60
C VAL A 43 13.25 -10.69 12.17
N ASN A 44 12.89 -11.58 13.11
CA ASN A 44 12.05 -12.75 12.90
C ASN A 44 10.65 -12.61 13.49
N ASP A 45 10.34 -11.49 14.16
CA ASP A 45 9.05 -11.31 14.81
C ASP A 45 8.00 -10.80 13.82
N ASP A 46 6.79 -11.31 13.94
CA ASP A 46 5.65 -10.94 13.11
C ASP A 46 4.57 -10.28 13.95
N ALA A 47 3.94 -9.23 13.42
CA ALA A 47 2.83 -8.53 14.06
C ALA A 47 1.57 -8.61 13.19
N ILE A 48 0.43 -8.87 13.83
CA ILE A 48 -0.87 -8.95 13.16
C ILE A 48 -1.85 -8.04 13.88
N ILE A 49 -2.30 -7.01 13.18
CA ILE A 49 -3.43 -6.17 13.56
C ILE A 49 -4.68 -6.78 12.93
N GLY A 50 -5.67 -7.13 13.74
CA GLY A 50 -6.91 -7.75 13.28
C GLY A 50 -7.77 -6.81 12.42
N GLN A 51 -8.87 -7.34 11.92
CA GLN A 51 -9.84 -6.59 11.15
C GLN A 51 -10.67 -5.66 12.05
N ASN A 52 -11.01 -4.47 11.56
CA ASN A 52 -11.81 -3.45 12.26
C ASN A 52 -11.30 -3.14 13.67
N ALA A 53 -9.99 -3.16 13.83
CA ALA A 53 -9.33 -3.06 15.11
C ALA A 53 -9.14 -1.59 15.53
N GLY A 54 -9.57 -0.64 14.71
CA GLY A 54 -9.51 0.79 14.95
C GLY A 54 -8.15 1.38 14.55
N THR A 55 -7.77 2.45 15.23
CA THR A 55 -6.48 3.12 15.01
C THR A 55 -5.47 2.65 16.04
N ILE A 56 -4.43 1.97 15.56
CA ILE A 56 -3.31 1.49 16.32
C ILE A 56 -2.19 2.51 16.13
N THR A 57 -1.72 3.15 17.19
CA THR A 57 -0.58 4.03 17.12
C THR A 57 0.63 3.33 17.71
N TRP A 58 1.64 3.09 16.88
CA TRP A 58 2.97 2.74 17.31
C TRP A 58 3.75 4.03 17.51
N SER A 59 3.92 4.43 18.76
CA SER A 59 4.69 5.62 19.17
C SER A 59 6.00 5.22 19.83
N THR A 60 7.14 5.72 19.32
CA THR A 60 8.44 5.51 19.96
C THR A 60 9.17 6.83 20.19
N ASP A 61 9.73 6.98 21.39
CA ASP A 61 10.70 8.05 21.72
C ASP A 61 12.14 7.61 21.41
N GLN A 62 12.33 6.45 20.77
CA GLN A 62 13.63 5.88 20.43
C GLN A 62 13.86 5.76 18.93
N ASP A 63 15.14 5.63 18.56
CA ASP A 63 15.72 5.77 17.23
C ASP A 63 15.20 4.81 16.14
N PHE A 64 14.32 3.85 16.41
CA PHE A 64 13.82 2.92 15.38
C PHE A 64 12.44 2.31 15.67
N PHE A 65 11.62 2.18 14.61
CA PHE A 65 10.43 1.32 14.57
C PHE A 65 10.84 -0.13 14.38
N GLY A 66 11.34 -0.73 15.47
CA GLY A 66 11.62 -2.15 15.59
C GLY A 66 12.67 -2.70 14.63
N ALA A 67 12.95 -3.98 14.79
CA ALA A 67 13.52 -4.85 13.76
C ALA A 67 12.48 -5.95 13.62
N THR A 68 11.53 -5.81 12.70
CA THR A 68 10.37 -6.72 12.57
C THR A 68 10.41 -7.42 11.23
N ASN A 69 10.06 -8.71 11.21
CA ASN A 69 9.93 -9.42 9.96
C ASN A 69 8.71 -8.91 9.18
N THR A 70 7.50 -9.17 9.66
CA THR A 70 6.28 -8.75 8.96
C THR A 70 5.29 -8.04 9.87
N ILE A 71 4.52 -7.11 9.28
CA ILE A 71 3.35 -6.51 9.89
C ILE A 71 2.17 -6.76 8.96
N GLN A 72 1.08 -7.33 9.47
CA GLN A 72 -0.19 -7.43 8.76
C GLN A 72 -1.19 -6.45 9.37
N ILE A 73 -1.81 -5.63 8.53
CA ILE A 73 -2.89 -4.72 8.91
C ILE A 73 -4.18 -5.26 8.33
N GLY A 74 -5.05 -5.76 9.21
CA GLY A 74 -6.34 -6.32 8.85
C GLY A 74 -7.30 -5.27 8.29
N SER A 75 -8.27 -5.73 7.50
CA SER A 75 -9.22 -4.85 6.81
C SER A 75 -9.91 -3.85 7.74
N GLY A 76 -10.02 -2.60 7.32
CA GLY A 76 -10.67 -1.53 8.08
C GLY A 76 -9.91 -1.04 9.32
N SER A 77 -8.64 -1.42 9.47
CA SER A 77 -7.76 -0.98 10.57
C SER A 77 -6.71 0.02 10.08
N THR A 78 -6.23 0.85 11.00
CA THR A 78 -5.18 1.84 10.71
C THR A 78 -3.98 1.63 11.61
N LEU A 79 -2.78 1.51 11.06
CA LEU A 79 -1.52 1.63 11.81
C LEU A 79 -0.93 3.02 11.58
N VAL A 80 -0.77 3.78 12.66
CA VAL A 80 -0.04 5.04 12.68
C VAL A 80 1.34 4.78 13.26
N CYS A 81 2.39 4.92 12.46
CA CYS A 81 3.77 4.97 12.96
C CYS A 81 4.11 6.42 13.29
N SER A 82 4.15 6.74 14.58
CA SER A 82 4.44 8.07 15.10
C SER A 82 5.80 8.10 15.80
N THR A 83 6.75 8.90 15.34
CA THR A 83 8.06 9.03 15.99
C THR A 83 8.56 10.47 16.00
N SER A 84 9.29 10.83 17.06
CA SER A 84 10.07 12.06 17.06
C SER A 84 11.32 11.92 16.19
N VAL A 85 12.07 10.83 16.33
CA VAL A 85 13.22 10.47 15.49
C VAL A 85 13.28 8.96 15.35
N GLY A 86 13.45 8.45 14.13
CA GLY A 86 13.92 7.07 13.96
C GLY A 86 13.66 6.44 12.60
N ASP A 87 14.17 5.24 12.43
CA ASP A 87 14.09 4.49 11.17
C ASP A 87 12.98 3.41 11.20
N LEU A 88 12.23 3.27 10.10
CA LEU A 88 11.39 2.12 9.84
C LEU A 88 12.25 0.94 9.40
N ASN A 89 12.26 -0.14 10.18
CA ASN A 89 13.08 -1.32 9.90
C ASN A 89 12.22 -2.60 9.99
N VAL A 90 11.37 -2.75 8.98
CA VAL A 90 10.44 -3.86 8.77
C VAL A 90 10.77 -4.51 7.42
N ASN A 91 10.69 -5.84 7.27
CA ASN A 91 10.89 -6.45 5.94
C ASN A 91 9.66 -6.27 5.04
N SER A 92 8.46 -6.47 5.60
CA SER A 92 7.22 -6.38 4.84
C SER A 92 6.05 -5.88 5.68
N ILE A 93 5.23 -5.03 5.09
CA ILE A 93 3.93 -4.62 5.63
C ILE A 93 2.86 -5.06 4.64
N THR A 94 1.89 -5.85 5.11
CA THR A 94 0.73 -6.27 4.33
C THR A 94 -0.49 -5.44 4.73
N LEU A 95 -1.15 -4.83 3.74
CA LEU A 95 -2.37 -4.06 3.89
C LEU A 95 -3.54 -4.84 3.29
N GLU A 96 -4.51 -5.24 4.12
CA GLU A 96 -5.77 -5.78 3.64
C GLU A 96 -6.72 -4.68 3.12
N GLY A 97 -7.93 -5.04 2.71
CA GLY A 97 -8.91 -4.11 2.13
C GLY A 97 -9.29 -2.99 3.11
N ASN A 98 -9.17 -1.74 2.67
CA ASN A 98 -9.44 -0.55 3.48
C ASN A 98 -8.55 -0.44 4.74
N ALA A 99 -7.39 -1.09 4.74
CA ALA A 99 -6.39 -0.90 5.78
C ALA A 99 -5.51 0.33 5.47
N HIS A 100 -5.09 1.07 6.50
CA HIS A 100 -4.30 2.28 6.31
C HIS A 100 -2.99 2.22 7.08
N LEU A 101 -1.88 2.46 6.39
CA LEU A 101 -0.58 2.75 6.99
C LEU A 101 -0.35 4.25 6.96
N VAL A 102 -0.15 4.86 8.13
CA VAL A 102 0.06 6.30 8.26
C VAL A 102 1.40 6.56 8.94
N PHE A 103 2.22 7.41 8.34
CA PHE A 103 3.43 7.91 8.97
C PHE A 103 3.21 9.33 9.47
N GLU A 104 3.62 9.57 10.71
CA GLU A 104 3.61 10.87 11.36
C GLU A 104 4.97 11.08 12.06
N SER A 105 5.62 12.22 11.81
CA SER A 105 6.83 12.59 12.53
C SER A 105 6.97 14.09 12.62
N THR A 106 7.43 14.56 13.78
CA THR A 106 7.66 15.97 14.05
C THR A 106 9.09 16.42 13.78
N ASN A 107 10.01 15.48 13.46
CA ASN A 107 11.41 15.84 13.22
C ASN A 107 12.12 14.97 12.17
N ALA A 108 12.24 13.65 12.36
CA ALA A 108 12.88 12.79 11.37
C ALA A 108 12.32 11.37 11.36
N LEU A 109 11.93 10.89 10.18
CA LEU A 109 11.59 9.48 9.95
C LEU A 109 12.47 8.95 8.82
N GLY A 110 13.21 7.88 9.06
CA GLY A 110 14.01 7.25 8.02
C GLY A 110 13.48 5.89 7.58
N LEU A 111 13.98 5.42 6.44
CA LEU A 111 13.92 4.01 6.07
C LEU A 111 15.23 3.37 6.53
N GLY A 112 15.17 2.38 7.41
CA GLY A 112 16.34 1.63 7.88
C GLY A 112 16.75 0.51 6.93
N ARG A 113 15.89 0.18 5.97
CA ARG A 113 16.12 -0.81 4.91
C ARG A 113 15.10 -0.67 3.78
N ASP A 114 15.35 -1.42 2.72
CA ASP A 114 14.33 -1.72 1.73
C ASP A 114 13.22 -2.53 2.39
N PHE A 115 11.96 -2.23 2.08
CA PHE A 115 10.83 -3.01 2.57
C PHE A 115 9.75 -3.19 1.50
N THR A 116 8.94 -4.23 1.68
CA THR A 116 7.80 -4.51 0.81
C THR A 116 6.51 -3.96 1.40
N LEU A 117 5.73 -3.23 0.60
CA LEU A 117 4.35 -2.89 0.87
C LEU A 117 3.44 -3.79 0.02
N ASN A 118 2.77 -4.74 0.66
CA ASN A 118 1.97 -5.77 0.01
C ASN A 118 0.47 -5.50 0.17
N PHE A 119 -0.24 -5.32 -0.94
CA PHE A 119 -1.68 -5.07 -0.96
C PHE A 119 -2.50 -6.35 -1.15
N GLY A 120 -1.86 -7.52 -1.23
CA GLY A 120 -2.54 -8.78 -1.46
C GLY A 120 -3.32 -8.79 -2.79
N THR A 121 -4.54 -9.32 -2.78
CA THR A 121 -5.50 -9.12 -3.87
C THR A 121 -6.48 -8.04 -3.46
N PHE A 122 -6.64 -7.00 -4.27
CA PHE A 122 -7.45 -5.82 -3.93
C PHE A 122 -8.35 -5.39 -5.09
N THR A 123 -9.38 -4.60 -4.78
CA THR A 123 -10.33 -4.04 -5.76
C THR A 123 -10.23 -2.51 -5.77
N ALA A 124 -10.93 -1.85 -6.70
CA ALA A 124 -11.05 -0.38 -6.66
C ALA A 124 -11.74 0.12 -5.38
N SER A 125 -12.72 -0.61 -4.85
CA SER A 125 -13.48 -0.23 -3.65
C SER A 125 -12.82 -0.66 -2.35
N GLU A 126 -11.93 -1.66 -2.39
CA GLU A 126 -11.30 -2.24 -1.21
C GLU A 126 -9.81 -2.43 -1.47
N HIS A 127 -9.02 -1.45 -1.05
CA HIS A 127 -7.57 -1.46 -1.14
C HIS A 127 -6.97 -0.85 0.13
N GLY A 128 -5.75 -1.28 0.45
CA GLY A 128 -4.97 -0.61 1.48
C GLY A 128 -4.41 0.72 0.98
N SER A 129 -3.97 1.59 1.89
CA SER A 129 -3.26 2.82 1.52
C SER A 129 -2.06 3.10 2.42
N TRP A 130 -1.07 3.80 1.86
CA TRP A 130 0.00 4.43 2.62
C TRP A 130 -0.09 5.95 2.54
N THR A 131 -0.18 6.61 3.69
CA THR A 131 -0.20 8.06 3.80
C THR A 131 0.97 8.55 4.66
N ALA A 132 1.65 9.59 4.19
CA ALA A 132 2.63 10.33 4.96
C ALA A 132 2.42 11.82 4.67
N THR A 133 2.21 12.64 5.69
CA THR A 133 1.87 14.05 5.51
C THR A 133 2.85 14.93 6.26
N ASP A 134 3.42 15.90 5.53
CA ASP A 134 4.35 16.91 6.04
C ASP A 134 5.47 16.34 6.91
N ILE A 135 5.98 15.16 6.54
CA ILE A 135 7.11 14.54 7.25
C ILE A 135 8.35 15.40 7.03
N THR A 136 8.71 16.15 8.06
CA THR A 136 9.96 16.89 8.09
C THR A 136 11.11 15.89 8.18
N GLY A 137 12.12 16.04 7.32
CA GLY A 137 13.33 15.23 7.37
C GLY A 137 13.08 13.72 7.15
N PHE A 138 12.41 13.36 6.05
CA PHE A 138 12.22 11.96 5.69
C PHE A 138 13.52 11.38 5.08
N TRP A 139 14.25 10.57 5.84
CA TRP A 139 15.53 10.01 5.43
C TRP A 139 15.34 8.74 4.61
N THR A 140 15.44 8.84 3.30
CA THR A 140 15.25 7.69 2.41
C THR A 140 16.42 6.70 2.52
N ASN A 141 17.60 7.17 2.95
CA ASN A 141 18.81 6.36 3.15
C ASN A 141 19.20 5.51 1.92
N HIS A 142 18.80 5.95 0.71
CA HIS A 142 18.94 5.19 -0.55
C HIS A 142 18.18 3.85 -0.57
N HIS A 143 17.22 3.67 0.33
CA HIS A 143 16.36 2.50 0.36
C HIS A 143 15.12 2.66 -0.53
N SER A 144 14.61 1.52 -0.98
CA SER A 144 13.45 1.43 -1.86
C SER A 144 12.26 0.80 -1.15
N VAL A 145 11.06 1.24 -1.55
CA VAL A 145 9.81 0.60 -1.13
C VAL A 145 9.25 -0.18 -2.31
N HIS A 146 9.12 -1.50 -2.16
CA HIS A 146 8.61 -2.38 -3.21
C HIS A 146 7.11 -2.60 -3.04
N PHE A 147 6.33 -2.14 -4.01
CA PHE A 147 4.89 -2.33 -4.04
C PHE A 147 4.58 -3.68 -4.68
N THR A 148 3.78 -4.49 -3.99
CA THR A 148 3.36 -5.81 -4.46
C THR A 148 1.87 -6.00 -4.25
N GLY A 149 1.23 -6.78 -5.11
CA GLY A 149 -0.20 -7.06 -5.02
C GLY A 149 -0.82 -7.34 -6.38
N THR A 150 -2.09 -7.74 -6.40
CA THR A 150 -2.86 -8.01 -7.61
C THR A 150 -4.16 -7.22 -7.58
N LEU A 151 -4.37 -6.38 -8.59
CA LEU A 151 -5.66 -5.73 -8.80
C LEU A 151 -6.64 -6.74 -9.42
N ASP A 152 -7.76 -7.00 -8.75
CA ASP A 152 -8.88 -7.73 -9.36
C ASP A 152 -9.60 -6.84 -10.37
N MET A 153 -9.33 -7.08 -11.64
CA MET A 153 -9.93 -6.31 -12.73
C MET A 153 -11.34 -6.77 -13.09
N ASN A 154 -11.82 -7.90 -12.57
CA ASN A 154 -13.16 -8.39 -12.88
C ASN A 154 -14.25 -7.56 -12.17
N SER A 155 -13.89 -6.91 -11.07
CA SER A 155 -14.79 -6.01 -10.34
C SER A 155 -14.79 -4.58 -10.90
N LEU A 156 -13.96 -4.27 -11.89
CA LEU A 156 -13.85 -2.91 -12.44
C LEU A 156 -14.89 -2.66 -13.53
N THR A 157 -15.52 -1.50 -13.46
CA THR A 157 -16.43 -1.00 -14.50
C THR A 157 -16.21 0.49 -14.72
N GLY A 158 -16.34 0.96 -15.95
CA GLY A 158 -16.15 2.37 -16.29
C GLY A 158 -14.68 2.81 -16.20
N SER A 159 -14.48 4.08 -15.89
CA SER A 159 -13.16 4.68 -15.68
C SER A 159 -13.00 5.20 -14.26
N GLY A 160 -11.80 5.12 -13.71
CA GLY A 160 -11.52 5.62 -12.37
C GLY A 160 -10.05 5.59 -12.01
N THR A 161 -9.79 5.96 -10.75
CA THR A 161 -8.46 6.14 -10.20
C THR A 161 -8.41 5.49 -8.81
N ILE A 162 -7.39 4.68 -8.56
CA ILE A 162 -7.09 4.06 -7.26
C ILE A 162 -5.80 4.70 -6.75
N GLU A 163 -5.78 5.20 -5.51
CA GLU A 163 -4.61 5.82 -4.89
C GLU A 163 -4.05 4.89 -3.80
N LEU A 164 -2.93 4.23 -4.07
CA LEU A 164 -2.30 3.31 -3.12
C LEU A 164 -1.37 4.01 -2.14
N ALA A 165 -0.82 5.17 -2.53
CA ALA A 165 0.05 5.96 -1.67
C ALA A 165 -0.06 7.46 -1.94
N SER A 166 0.10 8.25 -0.88
CA SER A 166 0.12 9.72 -0.90
C SER A 166 1.11 10.23 0.13
N ILE A 167 2.20 10.84 -0.34
CA ILE A 167 3.40 11.11 0.44
C ILE A 167 3.81 12.56 0.24
N THR A 168 3.74 13.34 1.31
CA THR A 168 4.30 14.68 1.41
C THR A 168 5.42 14.65 2.45
N SER A 169 6.66 14.87 1.99
CA SER A 169 7.83 14.74 2.85
C SER A 169 9.01 15.56 2.33
N ASP A 170 9.80 16.11 3.24
CA ASP A 170 11.10 16.70 2.94
C ASP A 170 12.17 15.61 2.86
N GLN A 171 12.39 15.07 1.66
CA GLN A 171 13.29 13.93 1.45
C GLN A 171 14.77 14.32 1.70
N ARG A 172 15.46 13.50 2.51
CA ARG A 172 16.88 13.60 2.83
C ARG A 172 17.60 12.31 2.48
N GLY A 173 18.86 12.42 2.05
CA GLY A 173 19.66 11.24 1.68
C GLY A 173 19.33 10.65 0.31
N GLY A 174 18.57 11.34 -0.54
CA GLY A 174 18.23 10.92 -1.90
C GLY A 174 16.72 10.87 -2.16
N PRO A 175 16.28 10.71 -3.41
CA PRO A 175 14.87 10.61 -3.75
C PRO A 175 14.25 9.31 -3.19
N LEU A 176 13.00 9.37 -2.74
CA LEU A 176 12.24 8.18 -2.38
C LEU A 176 12.02 7.31 -3.61
N THR A 177 12.56 6.10 -3.58
CA THR A 177 12.41 5.14 -4.68
C THR A 177 11.23 4.23 -4.39
N LEU A 178 10.21 4.30 -5.24
CA LEU A 178 9.04 3.42 -5.20
C LEU A 178 9.14 2.45 -6.37
N ASP A 179 9.36 1.17 -6.09
CA ASP A 179 9.39 0.12 -7.10
C ASP A 179 8.00 -0.48 -7.25
N LEU A 180 7.39 -0.25 -8.42
CA LEU A 180 6.02 -0.69 -8.74
C LEU A 180 5.99 -1.99 -9.55
N SER A 181 7.15 -2.59 -9.85
CA SER A 181 7.26 -3.77 -10.72
C SER A 181 6.60 -5.03 -10.17
N GLY A 182 6.35 -5.07 -8.85
CA GLY A 182 5.64 -6.16 -8.18
C GLY A 182 4.12 -6.05 -8.20
N LEU A 183 3.55 -4.96 -8.74
CA LEU A 183 2.11 -4.82 -8.89
C LEU A 183 1.63 -5.54 -10.16
N ASN A 184 0.79 -6.55 -9.97
CA ASN A 184 0.20 -7.32 -11.05
C ASN A 184 -1.17 -6.75 -11.44
N ILE A 185 -1.27 -6.32 -12.69
CA ILE A 185 -2.48 -5.79 -13.30
C ILE A 185 -2.92 -6.79 -14.36
N ALA A 186 -3.77 -7.74 -13.97
CA ALA A 186 -4.23 -8.81 -14.84
C ALA A 186 -5.18 -8.25 -15.91
N SER A 187 -4.67 -8.01 -17.13
CA SER A 187 -5.46 -7.39 -18.20
C SER A 187 -6.71 -8.21 -18.58
N THR A 188 -7.85 -7.53 -18.75
CA THR A 188 -9.08 -8.12 -19.32
C THR A 188 -9.36 -7.47 -20.67
N SER A 189 -10.21 -8.09 -21.49
CA SER A 189 -10.61 -7.49 -22.77
C SER A 189 -11.51 -6.26 -22.63
N GLN A 190 -12.03 -6.00 -21.42
CA GLN A 190 -13.04 -4.97 -21.16
C GLN A 190 -12.45 -3.73 -20.49
N VAL A 191 -11.37 -3.87 -19.72
CA VAL A 191 -10.75 -2.79 -18.94
C VAL A 191 -9.24 -2.84 -19.11
N GLN A 192 -8.63 -1.68 -19.29
CA GLN A 192 -7.17 -1.50 -19.19
C GLN A 192 -6.85 -0.68 -17.95
N ALA A 193 -5.72 -0.98 -17.32
CA ALA A 193 -5.25 -0.24 -16.16
C ALA A 193 -3.73 -0.03 -16.25
N ASN A 194 -3.29 1.14 -15.82
CA ASN A 194 -1.89 1.55 -15.82
C ASN A 194 -1.50 2.08 -14.44
N VAL A 195 -0.36 1.63 -13.94
CA VAL A 195 0.22 2.10 -12.67
C VAL A 195 1.20 3.23 -12.97
N THR A 196 1.07 4.36 -12.27
CA THR A 196 1.99 5.49 -12.38
C THR A 196 2.39 6.01 -11.01
N GLN A 197 3.63 6.48 -10.92
CA GLN A 197 4.07 7.39 -9.86
C GLN A 197 3.97 8.82 -10.39
N VAL A 198 3.27 9.68 -9.66
CA VAL A 198 3.09 11.09 -10.02
C VAL A 198 3.59 11.95 -8.86
N THR A 199 4.28 13.05 -9.15
CA THR A 199 4.63 14.04 -8.13
C THR A 199 4.13 15.41 -8.56
N GLU A 200 3.15 15.93 -7.83
CA GLU A 200 2.50 17.22 -8.10
C GLU A 200 2.39 18.02 -6.82
N ASN A 201 2.74 19.31 -6.86
CA ASN A 201 2.66 20.22 -5.72
C ASN A 201 3.36 19.70 -4.43
N GLY A 202 4.45 18.95 -4.58
CA GLY A 202 5.19 18.38 -3.45
C GLY A 202 4.57 17.10 -2.85
N VAL A 203 3.52 16.56 -3.47
CA VAL A 203 2.91 15.28 -3.08
C VAL A 203 3.30 14.22 -4.10
N THR A 204 3.99 13.18 -3.65
CA THR A 204 4.25 11.97 -4.43
C THR A 204 3.12 10.97 -4.22
N LYS A 205 2.52 10.49 -5.31
CA LYS A 205 1.41 9.55 -5.31
C LYS A 205 1.72 8.30 -6.13
N VAL A 206 1.21 7.16 -5.70
CA VAL A 206 1.15 5.93 -6.49
C VAL A 206 -0.30 5.69 -6.87
N ILE A 207 -0.57 5.75 -8.18
CA ILE A 207 -1.91 5.78 -8.73
C ILE A 207 -2.07 4.66 -9.75
N ILE A 208 -3.23 4.01 -9.74
CA ILE A 208 -3.69 3.13 -10.82
C ILE A 208 -4.86 3.80 -11.51
N ASN A 209 -4.70 4.14 -12.78
CA ASN A 209 -5.79 4.62 -13.62
C ASN A 209 -6.35 3.46 -14.43
N TYR A 210 -7.66 3.30 -14.45
CA TYR A 210 -8.34 2.28 -15.26
C TYR A 210 -9.45 2.88 -16.11
N GLU A 211 -9.68 2.29 -17.27
CA GLU A 211 -10.72 2.70 -18.21
C GLU A 211 -11.28 1.53 -19.02
N THR A 212 -12.53 1.65 -19.43
CA THR A 212 -13.17 0.70 -20.33
C THR A 212 -12.54 0.77 -21.71
N VAL A 213 -12.19 -0.38 -22.27
CA VAL A 213 -11.73 -0.48 -23.65
C VAL A 213 -12.93 -0.28 -24.57
N PRO A 214 -12.90 0.70 -25.49
CA PRO A 214 -13.98 0.87 -26.46
C PRO A 214 -14.11 -0.41 -27.31
N GLU A 215 -15.34 -0.89 -27.49
CA GLU A 215 -15.56 -1.97 -28.45
C GLU A 215 -15.07 -1.51 -29.83
N PRO A 216 -14.34 -2.37 -30.58
CA PRO A 216 -13.94 -2.02 -31.93
C PRO A 216 -15.19 -1.71 -32.72
N ALA A 217 -15.24 -0.50 -33.31
CA ALA A 217 -16.37 -0.09 -34.13
C ALA A 217 -16.62 -1.17 -35.19
N THR A 218 -17.72 -1.89 -35.05
CA THR A 218 -18.12 -2.90 -36.03
C THR A 218 -18.56 -2.12 -37.25
N PHE A 219 -17.63 -1.82 -38.17
CA PHE A 219 -17.97 -1.27 -39.47
C PHE A 219 -18.79 -2.34 -40.20
N SER A 220 -20.12 -2.23 -40.14
CA SER A 220 -21.02 -3.04 -40.93
C SER A 220 -20.67 -2.86 -42.40
N LEU A 221 -20.22 -3.94 -43.05
CA LEU A 221 -19.87 -4.07 -44.47
C LEU A 221 -20.99 -3.66 -45.46
N GLU A 222 -22.14 -3.21 -44.97
CA GLU A 222 -23.30 -2.83 -45.78
C GLU A 222 -23.05 -1.59 -46.66
N ILE A 223 -22.11 -0.71 -46.31
CA ILE A 223 -21.78 0.49 -47.11
C ILE A 223 -20.91 0.16 -48.35
N LEU A 224 -20.15 -0.95 -48.35
CA LEU A 224 -19.38 -1.36 -49.53
C LEU A 224 -20.20 -2.18 -50.56
N GLY A 225 -21.38 -2.67 -50.18
CA GLY A 225 -22.19 -3.57 -51.01
C GLY A 225 -23.16 -2.88 -52.00
N LEU A 226 -23.39 -1.58 -51.89
CA LEU A 226 -24.39 -0.86 -52.70
C LEU A 226 -23.80 -0.16 -53.95
N GLY A 227 -22.48 -0.12 -54.11
CA GLY A 227 -21.83 0.49 -55.28
C GLY A 227 -21.73 -0.39 -56.53
N SER A 228 -21.90 -1.70 -56.41
CA SER A 228 -21.69 -2.66 -57.52
C SER A 228 -22.96 -3.10 -58.26
N LEU A 229 -24.13 -2.51 -57.98
CA LEU A 229 -25.40 -2.90 -58.59
C LEU A 229 -25.98 -1.90 -59.60
N LEU A 230 -25.14 -1.23 -60.40
CA LEU A 230 -25.60 -0.41 -61.54
C LEU A 230 -24.76 -0.62 -62.81
N LEU A 231 -24.42 -1.86 -63.15
CA LEU A 231 -23.87 -2.19 -64.47
C LEU A 231 -24.51 -3.46 -65.05
N ARG A 232 -25.69 -3.30 -65.65
CA ARG A 232 -26.31 -4.14 -66.69
C ARG A 232 -27.62 -3.43 -67.08
N ARG A 233 -28.01 -3.17 -68.32
CA ARG A 233 -27.62 -3.68 -69.64
C ARG A 233 -28.42 -2.84 -70.66
N ARG A 234 -27.82 -2.32 -71.73
CA ARG A 234 -28.57 -2.08 -72.99
C ARG A 234 -27.74 -2.61 -74.16
N ARG A 235 -28.21 -3.72 -74.72
CA ARG A 235 -27.97 -4.12 -76.11
C ARG A 235 -29.15 -3.59 -76.92
N LYS A 236 -28.88 -2.77 -77.92
CA LYS A 236 -29.44 -2.82 -79.26
C LYS A 236 -28.60 -1.91 -80.15
#